data_AF-A0A1H1MD10-F1
#
_entry.id   AF-A0A1H1MD10-F1
#
_cell.length_a   1.000
_cell.length_b   1.000
_cell.length_c   1.000
_cell.angle_alpha   90.00
_cell.angle_beta   90.00
_cell.angle_gamma   90.00
#
_symmetry.space_group_name_H-M   'P 1'
#
loop_
_entity.id
_entity.type
_entity.pdbx_description
1 polymer ?
#
loop_
_entity_poly.entity_id
_entity_poly.type
_entity_poly.pdbx_seq_one_letter_code
_entity_poly.pdbx_strand_id
1 'polypeptide(L)'
;MAKRENDSFSIQDLMQSFIKENNLSKGMQKIKVEETWCKMMGPGVETHTTSVKLQNKTLIIQLNSSVLREELSYGKDKIIKMMNEELGDEVITKLMLV
;
A
#
# COMPACT_ATOMS: atom_id res chain seq x y z
N MET A 1 24.72 -10.98 46.76
CA MET A 1 23.42 -10.31 46.57
C MET A 1 22.99 -10.54 45.13
N ALA A 2 21.98 -11.40 44.93
CA ALA A 2 21.47 -11.74 43.61
C ALA A 2 20.63 -10.58 43.06
N LYS A 3 21.11 -9.98 41.97
CA LYS A 3 20.42 -8.91 41.24
C LYS A 3 19.27 -9.56 40.48
N ARG A 4 18.04 -9.38 40.98
CA ARG A 4 16.82 -9.89 40.33
C ARG A 4 16.53 -9.02 39.13
N GLU A 5 16.70 -9.58 37.94
CA GLU A 5 16.17 -9.07 36.68
C GLU A 5 14.64 -9.09 36.79
N ASN A 6 14.05 -7.93 37.07
CA ASN A 6 12.61 -7.74 37.05
C ASN A 6 12.27 -7.12 35.69
N ASP A 7 12.33 -7.95 34.65
CA ASP A 7 11.82 -7.65 33.32
C ASP A 7 10.29 -7.72 33.35
N SER A 8 9.68 -6.80 34.09
CA SER A 8 8.26 -6.53 33.95
C SER A 8 8.05 -5.67 32.71
N PHE A 9 8.25 -6.26 31.52
CA PHE A 9 7.68 -5.72 30.29
C PHE A 9 6.16 -5.71 30.49
N SER A 10 5.64 -4.55 30.87
CA SER A 10 4.21 -4.35 31.01
C SER A 10 3.54 -4.75 29.70
N ILE A 11 2.47 -5.53 29.76
CA ILE A 11 1.67 -5.95 28.59
C ILE A 11 1.30 -4.73 27.72
N GLN A 12 1.18 -3.56 28.34
CA GLN A 12 0.95 -2.28 27.67
C GLN A 12 2.08 -1.85 26.73
N ASP A 13 3.34 -2.12 27.08
CA ASP A 13 4.53 -1.80 26.29
C ASP A 13 4.69 -2.76 25.11
N LEU A 14 4.39 -4.05 25.32
CA LEU A 14 4.28 -5.05 24.25
C LEU A 14 3.15 -4.72 23.28
N MET A 15 1.97 -4.31 23.77
CA MET A 15 0.86 -3.88 22.90
C MET A 15 1.20 -2.61 22.11
N GLN A 16 1.84 -1.61 22.72
CA GLN A 16 2.28 -0.41 22.00
C GLN A 16 3.32 -0.74 20.91
N SER A 17 4.27 -1.63 21.23
CA SER A 17 5.29 -2.07 20.28
C SER A 17 4.68 -2.83 19.11
N PHE A 18 3.72 -3.74 19.37
CA PHE A 18 2.97 -4.44 18.32
C PHE A 18 2.17 -3.49 17.42
N ILE A 19 1.48 -2.50 18.00
CA ILE A 19 0.71 -1.52 17.23
C ILE A 19 1.65 -0.65 16.39
N LYS A 20 2.78 -0.21 16.94
CA LYS A 20 3.79 0.57 16.22
C LYS A 20 4.38 -0.22 15.06
N GLU A 21 4.84 -1.43 15.30
CA GLU A 21 5.45 -2.27 14.28
C GLU A 21 4.47 -2.56 13.13
N ASN A 22 3.22 -2.91 13.46
CA ASN A 22 2.19 -3.18 12.45
C ASN A 22 1.81 -1.93 11.64
N ASN A 23 1.75 -0.77 12.28
CA ASN A 23 1.50 0.50 11.59
C ASN A 23 2.67 0.91 10.70
N LEU A 24 3.92 0.64 11.12
CA LEU A 24 5.12 0.93 10.34
C LEU A 24 5.17 0.04 9.09
N SER A 25 4.93 -1.27 9.24
CA SER A 25 4.87 -2.20 8.10
C SER A 25 3.77 -1.82 7.11
N LYS A 26 2.58 -1.44 7.60
CA LYS A 26 1.47 -0.96 6.75
C LYS A 26 1.78 0.37 6.07
N GLY A 27 2.45 1.28 6.77
CA GLY A 27 2.89 2.57 6.21
C GLY A 27 3.91 2.38 5.10
N MET A 28 4.92 1.54 5.35
CA MET A 28 5.95 1.20 4.37
C MET A 28 5.36 0.54 3.12
N GLN A 29 4.39 -0.37 3.31
CA GLN A 29 3.69 -1.01 2.19
C GLN A 29 2.89 -0.01 1.36
N LYS A 30 2.25 0.99 1.99
CA LYS A 30 1.53 2.05 1.26
C LYS A 30 2.48 2.88 0.38
N ILE A 31 3.62 3.30 0.93
CA ILE A 31 4.62 4.08 0.21
C ILE A 31 5.12 3.28 -0.99
N LYS A 32 5.50 2.01 -0.78
CA LYS A 32 5.97 1.12 -1.85
C LYS A 32 4.94 1.00 -2.98
N VAL A 33 3.66 0.83 -2.66
CA VAL A 33 2.59 0.71 -3.67
C VAL A 33 2.42 2.01 -4.47
N GLU A 34 2.49 3.17 -3.82
CA GLU A 34 2.40 4.46 -4.49
C GLU A 34 3.60 4.69 -5.42
N GLU A 35 4.82 4.42 -4.96
CA GLU A 35 6.04 4.52 -5.77
C GLU A 35 6.00 3.57 -6.96
N THR A 36 5.60 2.31 -6.74
CA THR A 36 5.43 1.32 -7.81
C THR A 36 4.41 1.79 -8.83
N TRP A 37 3.27 2.35 -8.40
CA TRP A 37 2.26 2.90 -9.32
C TRP A 37 2.82 4.03 -10.19
N CYS A 38 3.47 5.03 -9.57
CA CYS A 38 4.05 6.16 -10.31
C CYS A 38 5.12 5.69 -11.31
N LYS A 39 6.00 4.77 -10.89
CA LYS A 39 7.04 4.20 -11.75
C LYS A 39 6.45 3.45 -12.95
N MET A 40 5.40 2.66 -12.73
CA MET A 40 4.80 1.80 -13.75
C MET A 40 3.95 2.57 -14.76
N MET A 41 3.19 3.56 -14.30
CA MET A 41 2.25 4.30 -15.14
C MET A 41 2.91 5.52 -15.79
N GLY A 42 3.99 6.02 -15.19
CA GLY A 42 4.75 7.15 -15.69
C GLY A 42 4.05 8.51 -15.49
N PRO A 43 4.73 9.59 -15.92
CA PRO A 43 4.32 10.97 -15.61
C PRO A 43 2.95 11.35 -16.20
N GLY A 44 2.55 10.73 -17.31
CA GLY A 44 1.26 11.00 -17.95
C GLY A 44 0.06 10.55 -17.10
N VAL A 45 0.19 9.49 -16.30
CA VAL A 45 -0.89 9.02 -15.42
C VAL A 45 -0.72 9.57 -14.01
N GLU A 46 0.51 9.70 -13.54
CA GLU A 46 0.84 10.26 -12.23
C GLU A 46 0.29 11.68 -12.07
N THR A 47 0.45 12.55 -13.08
CA THR A 47 -0.06 13.93 -13.05
C THR A 47 -1.60 14.03 -12.89
N HIS A 48 -2.32 12.99 -13.30
CA HIS A 48 -3.77 12.88 -13.13
C HIS A 48 -4.19 12.06 -11.91
N THR A 49 -3.23 11.43 -11.23
CA THR A 49 -3.45 10.62 -10.02
C THR A 49 -3.39 11.52 -8.79
N THR A 50 -4.51 11.61 -8.08
CA THR A 50 -4.64 12.41 -6.85
C THR A 50 -4.30 11.61 -5.60
N SER A 51 -4.53 10.29 -5.61
CA SER A 51 -4.23 9.43 -4.47
C SER A 51 -4.12 7.97 -4.88
N VAL A 52 -3.17 7.26 -4.28
CA VAL A 52 -2.98 5.81 -4.43
C VAL A 52 -3.07 5.15 -3.07
N LYS A 53 -4.01 4.22 -2.88
CA LYS A 53 -4.23 3.54 -1.60
C LYS A 53 -4.46 2.05 -1.80
N LEU A 54 -3.71 1.23 -1.05
CA LEU A 54 -4.01 -0.20 -0.93
C LEU A 54 -4.82 -0.45 0.35
N GLN A 55 -6.05 -0.93 0.20
CA GLN A 55 -6.92 -1.31 1.32
C GLN A 55 -7.59 -2.65 1.04
N ASN A 56 -7.49 -3.60 1.96
CA ASN A 56 -8.11 -4.94 1.84
C ASN A 56 -7.85 -5.60 0.47
N LYS A 57 -6.59 -5.59 0.02
CA LYS A 57 -6.16 -6.08 -1.31
C LYS A 57 -6.82 -5.38 -2.51
N THR A 58 -7.46 -4.23 -2.29
CA THR A 58 -8.02 -3.38 -3.34
C THR A 58 -7.13 -2.16 -3.49
N LEU A 59 -6.59 -1.99 -4.69
CA LEU A 59 -5.88 -0.79 -5.08
C LEU A 59 -6.91 0.26 -5.50
N ILE A 60 -6.98 1.35 -4.74
CA ILE A 60 -7.91 2.46 -4.96
C ILE A 60 -7.07 3.62 -5.50
N ILE A 61 -7.34 3.99 -6.75
CA ILE A 61 -6.68 5.10 -7.43
C ILE A 61 -7.72 6.18 -7.66
N GLN A 62 -7.42 7.37 -7.15
CA GLN A 62 -8.26 8.54 -7.38
C GLN A 62 -7.67 9.34 -8.54
N LEU A 63 -8.47 9.56 -9.58
CA LEU A 63 -8.06 10.22 -10.81
C LEU A 63 -8.90 11.46 -11.05
N ASN A 64 -8.26 12.56 -11.42
CA ASN A 64 -8.95 13.81 -11.79
C ASN A 64 -9.44 13.83 -13.25
N SER A 65 -8.97 12.89 -14.09
CA SER A 65 -9.36 12.76 -15.49
C SER A 65 -10.33 11.59 -15.69
N SER A 66 -11.55 11.89 -16.14
CA SER A 66 -12.56 10.88 -16.44
C SER A 66 -12.21 10.06 -17.68
N VAL A 67 -11.52 10.66 -18.66
CA VAL A 67 -11.05 9.95 -19.86
C VAL A 67 -9.98 8.94 -19.48
N LEU A 68 -8.98 9.35 -18.71
CA LEU A 68 -7.91 8.44 -18.28
C LEU A 68 -8.45 7.31 -17.40
N ARG A 69 -9.44 7.61 -16.54
CA ARG A 69 -10.13 6.61 -15.74
C ARG A 69 -10.78 5.52 -16.61
N GLU A 70 -11.45 5.94 -17.68
CA GLU A 70 -12.11 5.04 -18.62
C GLU A 70 -11.09 4.19 -19.38
N GLU A 71 -10.03 4.80 -19.93
CA GLU A 71 -8.94 4.09 -20.61
C GLU A 71 -8.27 3.04 -19.69
N LEU A 72 -7.92 3.43 -18.47
CA LEU A 72 -7.34 2.53 -17.47
C LEU A 72 -8.32 1.44 -17.02
N SER A 73 -9.62 1.67 -17.15
CA SER A 73 -10.63 0.70 -16.76
C SER A 73 -10.60 -0.55 -17.64
N TYR A 74 -10.29 -0.41 -18.93
CA TYR A 74 -10.11 -1.53 -19.86
C TYR A 74 -8.86 -2.37 -19.54
N GLY A 75 -7.86 -1.75 -18.90
CA GLY A 75 -6.58 -2.36 -18.55
C GLY A 75 -6.51 -2.93 -17.12
N LYS A 76 -7.59 -2.93 -16.34
CA LYS A 76 -7.58 -3.25 -14.90
C LYS A 76 -6.86 -4.56 -14.57
N ASP A 77 -7.20 -5.66 -15.24
CA ASP A 77 -6.58 -6.97 -14.99
C ASP A 77 -5.07 -6.99 -15.28
N LYS A 78 -4.66 -6.32 -16.36
CA LYS A 78 -3.25 -6.22 -16.73
C LYS A 78 -2.48 -5.39 -15.71
N ILE A 79 -3.05 -4.27 -15.28
CA ILE A 79 -2.47 -3.39 -14.26
C ILE A 79 -2.29 -4.15 -12.94
N ILE A 80 -3.30 -4.90 -12.51
CA ILE A 80 -3.22 -5.71 -11.28
C ILE A 80 -2.06 -6.70 -11.35
N LYS A 81 -1.93 -7.44 -12.47
CA LYS A 81 -0.83 -8.39 -12.68
C LYS A 81 0.52 -7.70 -12.62
N MET A 82 0.71 -6.64 -13.41
CA MET A 82 1.97 -5.91 -13.48
C MET A 82 2.37 -5.28 -12.14
N MET A 83 1.40 -4.77 -11.37
CA MET A 83 1.64 -4.23 -10.04
C MET A 83 2.08 -5.33 -9.05
N ASN A 84 1.42 -6.49 -9.04
CA ASN A 84 1.82 -7.61 -8.18
C ASN A 84 3.20 -8.15 -8.56
N GLU A 85 3.50 -8.23 -9.87
CA GLU A 85 4.82 -8.65 -10.36
C GLU A 85 5.94 -7.71 -9.87
N GLU A 86 5.74 -6.39 -9.94
CA GLU A 86 6.73 -5.40 -9.50
C GLU A 86 6.81 -5.30 -7.95
N LEU A 87 5.70 -5.59 -7.25
CA LEU A 87 5.70 -5.64 -5.79
C LEU A 87 6.38 -6.91 -5.25
N GLY A 88 6.43 -7.98 -6.05
CA GLY A 88 6.99 -9.29 -5.70
C GLY A 88 6.02 -10.19 -4.91
N ASP A 89 4.77 -9.75 -4.73
CA ASP A 89 3.75 -10.43 -3.94
C ASP A 89 2.36 -10.20 -4.56
N GLU A 90 1.46 -11.19 -4.50
CA GLU A 90 0.05 -11.05 -4.90
C GLU A 90 -0.79 -10.33 -3.83
N VAL A 91 -0.50 -9.04 -3.65
CA VAL A 91 -1.17 -8.20 -2.64
C VAL A 91 -2.40 -7.48 -3.18
N ILE A 92 -2.52 -7.31 -4.49
CA ILE A 92 -3.65 -6.63 -5.16
C ILE A 92 -4.53 -7.67 -5.84
N THR A 93 -5.81 -7.69 -5.48
CA THR A 93 -6.85 -8.55 -6.08
C THR A 93 -7.83 -7.74 -6.91
N LYS A 94 -8.00 -6.45 -6.62
CA LYS A 94 -8.99 -5.59 -7.28
C LYS A 94 -8.43 -4.19 -7.51
N LEU A 95 -8.76 -3.60 -8.65
CA LEU A 95 -8.47 -2.21 -8.97
C LEU A 95 -9.76 -1.40 -9.01
N MET A 96 -9.82 -0.34 -8.20
CA MET A 96 -10.92 0.62 -8.15
C MET A 96 -10.38 1.98 -8.60
N LEU A 97 -11.00 2.53 -9.64
CA LEU A 97 -10.65 3.85 -10.17
C LEU A 97 -11.79 4.81 -9.83
N VAL A 98 -11.49 5.88 -9.10
CA VAL A 98 -12.44 6.87 -8.54
C VAL A 98 -12.23 8.24 -9.15
#